data_AF-A0A8H4EL02-F1
#
_entry.id   AF-A0A8H4EL02-F1
#
_cell.length_a   1.000
_cell.length_b   1.000
_cell.length_c   1.000
_cell.angle_alpha   90.00
_cell.angle_beta   90.00
_cell.angle_gamma   90.00
#
_symmetry.space_group_name_H-M   'P 1'
#
loop_
_entity.id
_entity.type
_entity.pdbx_description
1 polymer ?
#
loop_
_entity_poly.entity_id
_entity_poly.type
_entity_poly.pdbx_seq_one_letter_code
_entity_poly.pdbx_strand_id
1 'polypeptide(L)'
;MPAYVEPQCLVNDKYKRNIKTDVYSLGVILWEISSGRSPFPSFESVLSLAVHIFRGNREEPIEGTPSQYIQLYKQCWNNDPVNRPETGSIVNTLNQINPNEMLKQHNPIEASPQFFESLRTESHKFFEQGKFLKTLDLFEEILKNCQLSPEDQLSATAWDLSRDRGVENFCEK
;
A
#
# COMPACT_ATOMS: atom_id res chain seq x y z
N MET A 1 -10.23 13.16 1.85
CA MET A 1 -9.37 12.85 3.02
C MET A 1 -10.07 12.32 4.29
N PRO A 2 -11.42 12.27 4.47
CA PRO A 2 -11.99 11.69 5.70
C PRO A 2 -11.70 10.19 5.88
N ALA A 3 -11.51 9.46 4.77
CA ALA A 3 -11.27 8.02 4.76
C ALA A 3 -10.12 7.58 5.69
N TYR A 4 -9.02 8.32 5.69
CA TYR A 4 -7.81 8.00 6.45
C TYR A 4 -7.87 8.53 7.88
N VAL A 5 -8.84 9.37 8.23
CA VAL A 5 -8.93 9.99 9.54
C VAL A 5 -9.68 9.07 10.49
N GLU A 6 -9.09 8.87 11.67
CA GLU A 6 -9.71 8.17 12.79
C GLU A 6 -11.18 8.63 12.99
N PRO A 7 -12.16 7.71 13.03
CA PRO A 7 -13.57 8.05 13.19
C PRO A 7 -13.86 8.95 14.40
N GLN A 8 -13.18 8.72 15.53
CA GLN A 8 -13.37 9.53 16.74
C GLN A 8 -12.88 10.98 16.58
N CYS A 9 -11.86 11.21 15.75
CA CYS A 9 -11.39 12.56 15.41
C CYS A 9 -12.37 13.34 14.53
N LEU A 10 -13.31 12.66 13.86
CA LEU A 10 -14.32 13.31 13.00
C LEU A 10 -15.53 13.80 13.80
N VAL A 11 -15.74 13.26 15.01
CA VAL A 11 -16.93 13.54 15.83
C VAL A 11 -16.59 14.34 17.08
N ASN A 12 -15.39 14.14 17.64
CA ASN A 12 -14.99 14.79 18.89
C ASN A 12 -13.69 15.58 18.70
N ASP A 13 -13.81 16.91 18.63
CA ASP A 13 -12.69 17.84 18.51
C ASP A 13 -11.71 17.76 19.69
N LYS A 14 -12.14 17.20 20.83
CA LYS A 14 -11.29 17.00 22.02
C LYS A 14 -10.60 15.63 22.03
N TYR A 15 -10.89 14.76 21.07
CA TYR A 15 -10.24 13.46 20.99
C TYR A 15 -8.76 13.64 20.69
N LYS A 16 -7.92 13.11 21.57
CA LYS A 16 -6.47 13.24 21.43
C LYS A 16 -5.95 12.17 20.48
N ARG A 17 -5.32 12.63 19.39
CA ARG A 17 -4.57 11.76 18.49
C ARG A 17 -3.42 11.10 19.23
N ASN A 18 -3.15 9.86 18.87
CA ASN A 18 -2.11 9.03 19.46
C ASN A 18 -1.66 7.99 18.42
N ILE A 19 -0.73 7.11 18.77
CA ILE A 19 -0.23 6.10 17.83
C ILE A 19 -1.34 5.20 17.25
N LYS A 20 -2.45 4.98 17.98
CA LYS A 20 -3.58 4.17 17.48
C LYS A 20 -4.35 4.89 16.38
N THR A 21 -4.32 6.22 16.32
CA THR A 21 -4.90 6.97 15.18
C THR A 21 -4.06 6.80 13.92
N ASP A 22 -2.74 6.71 14.05
CA ASP A 22 -1.86 6.47 12.90
C ASP A 22 -2.00 5.02 12.40
N VAL A 23 -2.16 4.06 13.31
CA VAL A 23 -2.48 2.66 12.98
C VAL A 23 -3.80 2.54 12.20
N TYR A 24 -4.80 3.37 12.51
CA TYR A 24 -6.03 3.42 11.73
C TYR A 24 -5.77 3.84 10.29
N SER A 25 -5.06 4.95 10.08
CA SER A 25 -4.72 5.44 8.75
C SER A 25 -3.90 4.41 7.97
N LEU A 26 -2.98 3.72 8.65
CA LEU A 26 -2.20 2.63 8.06
C LEU A 26 -3.10 1.49 7.56
N GLY A 27 -4.15 1.11 8.30
CA GLY A 27 -5.11 0.10 7.85
C GLY A 27 -5.77 0.47 6.53
N VAL A 28 -6.18 1.73 6.37
CA VAL A 28 -6.77 2.23 5.11
C VAL A 28 -5.75 2.19 3.97
N ILE A 29 -4.49 2.57 4.23
CA ILE A 29 -3.40 2.50 3.25
C ILE A 29 -3.12 1.06 2.81
N LEU A 30 -3.08 0.11 3.75
CA LEU A 30 -2.87 -1.31 3.43
C LEU A 30 -3.99 -1.84 2.51
N TRP A 31 -5.25 -1.46 2.78
CA TRP A 31 -6.35 -1.81 1.88
C TRP A 31 -6.18 -1.16 0.49
N GLU A 32 -5.81 0.12 0.43
CA GLU A 32 -5.57 0.84 -0.83
C GLU A 32 -4.45 0.21 -1.66
N ILE A 33 -3.37 -0.24 -1.01
CA ILE A 33 -2.29 -1.00 -1.67
C ILE A 33 -2.82 -2.33 -2.23
N SER A 34 -3.62 -3.06 -1.45
CA SER A 34 -4.17 -4.35 -1.90
C SER A 34 -5.18 -4.20 -3.04
N SER A 35 -5.92 -3.08 -3.08
CA SER A 35 -6.99 -2.85 -4.04
C SER A 35 -6.54 -2.12 -5.30
N GLY A 36 -5.46 -1.33 -5.19
CA GLY A 36 -5.06 -0.37 -6.22
C GLY A 36 -6.10 0.73 -6.45
N ARG A 37 -7.01 0.98 -5.49
CA ARG A 37 -8.14 1.90 -5.61
C ARG A 37 -8.19 2.88 -4.45
N SER A 38 -8.64 4.10 -4.74
CA SER A 38 -8.89 5.09 -3.70
C SER A 38 -10.04 4.64 -2.78
N PRO A 39 -9.94 4.84 -1.45
CA PRO A 39 -10.97 4.44 -0.50
C PRO A 39 -12.25 5.28 -0.65
N PHE A 40 -13.40 4.61 -0.50
CA PHE A 40 -14.74 5.19 -0.63
C PHE A 40 -14.98 6.08 -1.87
N PRO A 41 -14.71 5.61 -3.10
CA PRO A 41 -14.73 6.45 -4.30
C PRO A 41 -16.13 6.97 -4.67
N SER A 42 -17.19 6.35 -4.15
CA SER A 42 -18.58 6.70 -4.44
C SER A 42 -19.13 7.83 -3.55
N PHE A 43 -18.37 8.33 -2.58
CA PHE A 43 -18.83 9.38 -1.66
C PHE A 43 -18.35 10.76 -2.10
N GLU A 44 -19.28 11.61 -2.54
CA GLU A 44 -18.99 13.02 -2.87
C GLU A 44 -19.01 13.92 -1.62
N SER A 45 -19.82 13.57 -0.63
CA SER A 45 -20.00 14.37 0.60
C SER A 45 -19.09 13.88 1.72
N VAL A 46 -18.20 14.77 2.18
CA VAL A 46 -17.33 14.54 3.35
C VAL A 46 -18.13 14.15 4.60
N LEU A 47 -19.25 14.82 4.86
CA LEU A 47 -20.09 14.53 6.03
C LEU A 47 -20.74 13.15 5.92
N SER A 48 -21.24 12.79 4.74
CA SER A 48 -21.86 11.48 4.50
C SER A 48 -20.85 10.36 4.67
N LEU A 49 -19.63 10.55 4.18
CA LEU A 49 -18.52 9.63 4.38
C LEU A 49 -18.14 9.49 5.86
N ALA A 50 -18.01 10.61 6.58
CA ALA A 50 -17.69 10.59 8.02
C ALA A 50 -18.73 9.80 8.83
N VAL A 51 -20.03 10.00 8.55
CA VAL A 51 -21.12 9.25 9.20
C VAL A 51 -21.06 7.77 8.84
N HIS A 52 -20.79 7.44 7.57
CA HIS A 52 -20.68 6.05 7.11
C HIS A 52 -19.53 5.31 7.81
N ILE A 53 -18.36 5.96 7.91
CA ILE A 53 -17.17 5.46 8.60
C ILE A 53 -17.42 5.31 10.10
N PHE A 54 -18.05 6.30 10.73
CA PHE A 54 -18.35 6.28 12.17
C PHE A 54 -19.29 5.13 12.55
N ARG A 55 -20.20 4.74 11.65
CA ARG A 55 -21.06 3.55 11.83
C ARG A 55 -20.34 2.22 11.68
N GLY A 56 -19.03 2.23 11.37
CA GLY A 56 -18.21 1.03 11.21
C GLY A 56 -18.24 0.40 9.83
N ASN A 57 -18.87 1.03 8.86
CA ASN A 57 -18.81 0.54 7.49
C ASN A 57 -17.43 0.77 6.91
N ARG A 58 -16.93 -0.22 6.17
CA ARG A 58 -15.60 -0.26 5.55
C ARG A 58 -15.71 -0.91 4.19
N GLU A 59 -14.64 -0.79 3.43
CA GLU A 59 -14.47 -1.42 2.15
C GLU A 59 -14.47 -2.95 2.27
N GLU A 60 -14.97 -3.59 1.22
CA GLU A 60 -14.95 -5.03 1.10
C GLU A 60 -13.53 -5.53 0.78
N PRO A 61 -13.17 -6.75 1.24
CA PRO A 61 -11.93 -7.38 0.83
C PRO A 61 -11.86 -7.59 -0.68
N ILE A 62 -10.66 -7.44 -1.22
CA ILE A 62 -10.39 -7.68 -2.64
C ILE A 62 -10.02 -9.14 -2.85
N GLU A 63 -10.64 -9.76 -3.86
CA GLU A 63 -10.32 -11.12 -4.28
C GLU A 63 -8.82 -11.24 -4.58
N GLY A 64 -8.20 -12.33 -4.11
CA GLY A 64 -6.77 -12.57 -4.26
C GLY A 64 -5.87 -11.95 -3.19
N THR A 65 -6.42 -11.12 -2.31
CA THR A 65 -5.66 -10.65 -1.15
C THR A 65 -5.51 -11.79 -0.12
N PRO A 66 -4.29 -12.10 0.38
CA PRO A 66 -4.10 -13.11 1.40
C PRO A 66 -4.95 -12.84 2.64
N SER A 67 -5.54 -13.90 3.20
CA SER A 67 -6.42 -13.81 4.37
C SER A 67 -5.74 -13.15 5.57
N GLN A 68 -4.45 -13.43 5.79
CA GLN A 68 -3.66 -12.78 6.85
C GLN A 68 -3.51 -11.28 6.63
N TYR A 69 -3.32 -10.84 5.38
CA TYR A 69 -3.24 -9.43 5.02
C TYR A 69 -4.59 -8.73 5.21
N ILE A 70 -5.69 -9.40 4.81
CA ILE A 70 -7.06 -8.93 5.05
C ILE A 70 -7.32 -8.73 6.53
N GLN A 71 -6.98 -9.73 7.34
CA GLN A 71 -7.17 -9.66 8.79
C GLN A 71 -6.34 -8.52 9.39
N LEU A 72 -5.11 -8.33 8.93
CA LEU A 72 -4.23 -7.28 9.42
C LEU A 72 -4.82 -5.88 9.20
N TYR A 73 -5.16 -5.50 7.96
CA TYR A 73 -5.72 -4.16 7.74
C TYR A 73 -7.06 -3.98 8.44
N LYS A 74 -7.86 -5.07 8.58
CA LYS A 74 -9.11 -5.04 9.35
C LYS A 74 -8.92 -4.77 10.83
N GLN A 75 -7.86 -5.32 11.42
CA GLN A 75 -7.48 -5.04 12.80
C GLN A 75 -6.96 -3.61 12.96
N CYS A 76 -6.16 -3.12 12.00
CA CYS A 76 -5.61 -1.76 12.02
C CYS A 76 -6.70 -0.68 12.02
N TRP A 77 -7.76 -0.82 11.21
CA TRP A 77 -8.85 0.18 11.13
C TRP A 77 -10.06 -0.11 12.04
N ASN A 78 -9.88 -0.95 13.07
CA ASN A 78 -10.95 -1.31 14.00
C ASN A 78 -11.55 -0.04 14.63
N ASN A 79 -12.88 0.02 14.77
CA ASN A 79 -13.56 1.17 15.36
C ASN A 79 -13.13 1.46 16.79
N ASP A 80 -12.82 0.43 17.57
CA ASP A 80 -12.29 0.57 18.91
C ASP A 80 -10.75 0.63 18.85
N PRO A 81 -10.12 1.77 19.23
CA PRO A 81 -8.68 1.93 19.25
C PRO A 81 -7.93 0.91 20.10
N VAL A 82 -8.59 0.34 21.12
CA VAL A 82 -7.99 -0.68 22.00
C VAL A 82 -7.73 -1.98 21.23
N ASN A 83 -8.59 -2.33 20.28
CA ASN A 83 -8.49 -3.55 19.50
C ASN A 83 -7.49 -3.47 18.34
N ARG A 84 -6.91 -2.29 18.10
CA ARG A 84 -5.90 -2.13 17.06
C ARG A 84 -4.56 -2.69 17.52
N PRO A 85 -3.79 -3.33 16.64
CA PRO A 85 -2.51 -3.92 17.01
C PRO A 85 -1.48 -2.85 17.38
N GLU A 86 -0.37 -3.28 17.98
CA GLU A 86 0.82 -2.46 18.13
C GLU A 86 1.65 -2.49 16.85
N THR A 87 2.40 -1.42 16.57
CA THR A 87 3.20 -1.29 15.35
C THR A 87 4.19 -2.43 15.17
N GLY A 88 4.82 -2.92 16.25
CA GLY A 88 5.70 -4.09 16.21
C GLY A 88 4.97 -5.36 15.75
N SER A 89 3.73 -5.58 16.19
CA SER A 89 2.91 -6.70 15.73
C SER A 89 2.55 -6.58 14.25
N ILE A 90 2.27 -5.36 13.77
CA ILE A 90 1.96 -5.12 12.36
C ILE A 90 3.15 -5.51 11.48
N VAL A 91 4.35 -5.03 11.82
CA VAL A 91 5.59 -5.35 11.09
C VAL A 91 5.86 -6.86 11.09
N ASN A 92 5.72 -7.51 12.26
CA ASN A 92 5.92 -8.96 12.36
C ASN A 92 4.93 -9.74 11.47
N THR A 93 3.65 -9.35 11.46
CA THR A 93 2.64 -9.97 10.58
C THR A 93 2.99 -9.75 9.11
N LEU A 94 3.35 -8.52 8.72
CA LEU A 94 3.74 -8.22 7.33
C LEU A 94 4.93 -9.05 6.87
N ASN A 95 5.95 -9.23 7.72
CA ASN A 95 7.13 -10.05 7.40
C ASN A 95 6.83 -11.55 7.26
N GLN A 96 5.71 -12.03 7.83
CA GLN A 96 5.30 -13.43 7.75
C GLN A 96 4.44 -13.72 6.52
N ILE A 97 3.85 -12.69 5.90
CA ILE A 97 3.00 -12.86 4.72
C ILE A 97 3.89 -13.18 3.53
N ASN A 98 3.74 -14.40 2.99
CA ASN A 98 4.53 -14.88 1.87
C ASN A 98 4.08 -14.17 0.56
N PRO A 99 4.96 -13.42 -0.12
CA PRO A 99 4.62 -12.74 -1.37
C PRO A 99 4.12 -13.71 -2.46
N ASN A 100 4.58 -14.96 -2.43
CA ASN A 100 4.18 -15.98 -3.39
C ASN A 100 2.73 -16.45 -3.24
N GLU A 101 2.03 -16.10 -2.14
CA GLU A 101 0.59 -16.33 -2.04
C GLU A 101 -0.21 -15.28 -2.82
N MET A 102 0.31 -14.06 -3.00
CA MET A 102 -0.33 -13.00 -3.79
C MET A 102 -0.25 -13.24 -5.31
N LEU A 103 0.74 -14.02 -5.75
CA LEU A 103 1.04 -14.25 -7.18
C LEU A 103 0.35 -15.49 -7.78
N LYS A 104 -0.28 -16.35 -6.96
CA LYS A 104 -0.86 -17.63 -7.43
C LYS A 104 -2.17 -17.49 -8.22
N GLN A 105 -2.73 -16.28 -8.34
CA GLN A 105 -4.01 -16.08 -9.03
C GLN A 105 -3.89 -15.59 -10.47
N HIS A 106 -2.70 -15.22 -10.93
CA HIS A 106 -2.44 -15.11 -12.36
C HIS A 106 -1.68 -16.36 -12.77
N ASN A 107 -2.31 -17.25 -13.55
CA ASN A 107 -1.55 -18.16 -14.39
C ASN A 107 -0.67 -17.26 -15.26
N PRO A 108 0.65 -17.23 -15.08
CA PRO A 108 1.49 -16.50 -16.00
C PRO A 108 1.21 -17.12 -17.36
N ILE A 109 0.89 -16.28 -18.35
CA ILE A 109 1.17 -16.67 -19.74
C ILE A 109 2.63 -17.14 -19.69
N GLU A 110 2.92 -18.33 -20.18
CA GLU A 110 4.28 -18.88 -20.32
C GLU A 110 5.09 -18.02 -21.31
N ALA A 111 5.28 -16.75 -20.99
CA ALA A 111 6.17 -15.86 -21.67
C ALA A 111 7.57 -16.18 -21.12
N SER A 112 8.44 -16.61 -22.04
CA SER A 112 9.84 -16.90 -21.78
C SER A 112 10.48 -15.74 -20.99
N PRO A 113 11.34 -16.02 -19.99
CA PRO A 113 12.11 -14.99 -19.28
C PRO A 113 12.83 -13.99 -20.21
N GLN A 114 13.16 -14.43 -21.43
CA GLN A 114 13.80 -13.60 -22.45
C GLN A 114 12.88 -12.47 -22.98
N PHE A 115 11.56 -12.67 -22.96
CA PHE A 115 10.60 -11.67 -23.39
C PHE A 115 10.57 -10.47 -22.43
N PHE A 116 10.56 -10.74 -21.12
CA PHE A 116 10.55 -9.69 -20.11
C PHE A 116 11.87 -8.92 -20.05
N GLU A 117 13.00 -9.59 -20.24
CA GLU A 117 14.31 -8.91 -20.35
C GLU A 117 14.36 -7.98 -21.56
N SER A 118 13.75 -8.36 -22.68
CA SER A 118 13.60 -7.49 -23.84
C SER A 118 12.76 -6.26 -23.52
N LEU A 119 11.61 -6.43 -22.84
CA LEU A 119 10.73 -5.32 -22.45
C LEU A 119 11.41 -4.36 -21.45
N ARG A 120 12.17 -4.89 -20.48
CA ARG A 120 12.96 -4.08 -19.54
C ARG A 120 14.03 -3.25 -20.24
N THR A 121 14.75 -3.88 -21.16
CA THR A 121 15.79 -3.19 -21.94
C THR A 121 15.18 -2.07 -22.79
N GLU A 122 14.00 -2.33 -23.37
CA GLU A 122 13.27 -1.34 -24.16
C GLU A 122 12.70 -0.20 -23.31
N SER A 123 12.18 -0.48 -22.11
CA SER A 123 11.68 0.54 -21.19
C SER A 123 12.81 1.46 -20.72
N HIS A 124 13.96 0.91 -20.34
CA HIS A 124 15.16 1.68 -20.00
C HIS A 124 15.62 2.56 -21.17
N LYS A 125 15.64 2.02 -22.38
CA LYS A 125 16.00 2.78 -23.58
C LYS A 125 15.05 3.95 -23.83
N PHE A 126 13.74 3.77 -23.63
CA PHE A 126 12.79 4.87 -23.77
C PHE A 126 12.88 5.89 -22.65
N PHE A 127 13.21 5.46 -21.43
CA PHE A 127 13.46 6.34 -20.31
C PHE A 127 14.64 7.28 -20.58
N GLU A 128 15.79 6.72 -21.02
CA GLU A 128 16.98 7.50 -21.40
C GLU A 128 16.72 8.45 -22.58
N GLN A 129 15.72 8.13 -23.42
CA GLN A 129 15.28 8.99 -24.52
C GLN A 129 14.23 10.04 -24.11
N GLY A 130 13.84 10.11 -22.83
CA GLY A 130 12.80 11.01 -22.33
C GLY A 130 11.39 10.68 -22.81
N LYS A 131 11.14 9.45 -23.28
CA LYS A 131 9.83 9.00 -23.78
C LYS A 131 9.02 8.35 -22.65
N PHE A 132 8.64 9.16 -21.68
CA PHE A 132 8.03 8.70 -20.43
C PHE A 132 6.70 7.96 -20.61
N LEU A 133 5.84 8.39 -21.55
CA LEU A 133 4.56 7.69 -21.80
C LEU A 133 4.79 6.26 -22.29
N LYS A 134 5.70 6.07 -23.25
CA LYS A 134 6.07 4.74 -23.75
C LYS A 134 6.75 3.88 -22.69
N THR A 135 7.53 4.53 -21.84
CA THR A 135 8.18 3.88 -20.70
C THR A 135 7.13 3.36 -19.72
N LEU A 136 6.11 4.18 -19.40
CA LEU A 136 5.01 3.81 -18.52
C LEU A 136 4.19 2.65 -19.09
N ASP A 137 3.85 2.68 -20.37
CA ASP A 137 3.13 1.60 -21.05
C ASP A 137 3.87 0.24 -20.91
N LEU A 138 5.19 0.26 -21.09
CA LEU A 138 6.02 -0.95 -20.94
C LEU A 138 6.13 -1.42 -19.50
N PHE A 139 6.23 -0.50 -18.54
CA PHE A 139 6.23 -0.85 -17.12
C PHE A 139 4.89 -1.43 -16.68
N GLU A 140 3.76 -0.90 -17.17
CA GLU A 140 2.45 -1.48 -16.91
C GLU A 140 2.36 -2.92 -17.46
N GLU A 141 2.92 -3.18 -18.63
CA GLU A 141 2.93 -4.53 -19.23
C GLU A 141 3.83 -5.50 -18.44
N ILE A 142 4.96 -5.03 -17.91
CA ILE A 142 5.84 -5.80 -17.02
C ILE A 142 5.14 -6.09 -15.69
N LEU A 143 4.48 -5.08 -15.10
CA LEU A 143 3.78 -5.21 -13.82
C LEU A 143 2.55 -6.11 -13.91
N LYS A 144 1.79 -6.08 -15.01
CA LYS A 144 0.63 -6.97 -15.24
C LYS A 144 1.00 -8.45 -15.28
N ASN A 145 2.25 -8.79 -15.57
CA ASN A 145 2.70 -10.17 -15.76
C ASN A 145 3.64 -10.70 -14.66
N CYS A 146 3.89 -9.90 -13.61
CA CYS A 146 4.57 -10.24 -12.35
C CYS A 146 5.76 -11.23 -12.40
N GLN A 147 6.63 -11.16 -13.42
CA GLN A 147 7.97 -11.76 -13.32
C GLN A 147 8.96 -10.67 -12.91
N LEU A 148 8.95 -10.26 -11.65
CA LEU A 148 9.98 -9.36 -11.10
C LEU A 148 11.35 -10.05 -11.24
N SER A 149 12.27 -9.46 -11.99
CA SER A 149 13.65 -9.93 -12.09
C SER A 149 14.27 -9.91 -10.69
N PRO A 150 15.23 -10.80 -10.40
CA PRO A 150 16.04 -10.69 -9.20
C PRO A 150 16.59 -9.27 -8.97
N GLU A 151 16.85 -8.50 -10.03
CA GLU A 151 17.31 -7.11 -9.96
C GLU A 151 16.19 -6.13 -9.57
N ASP A 152 14.95 -6.32 -10.05
CA ASP A 152 13.80 -5.51 -9.62
C ASP A 152 13.47 -5.77 -8.14
N GLN A 153 13.62 -7.03 -7.70
CA GLN A 153 13.47 -7.40 -6.30
C GLN A 153 14.58 -6.79 -5.45
N LEU A 154 15.82 -6.78 -5.94
CA LEU A 154 16.96 -6.10 -5.30
C LEU A 154 16.77 -4.59 -5.27
N SER A 155 16.26 -3.97 -6.32
CA SER A 155 16.00 -2.52 -6.39
C SER A 155 14.88 -2.10 -5.45
N ALA A 156 13.78 -2.87 -5.41
CA ALA A 156 12.66 -2.62 -4.49
C ALA A 156 13.06 -2.87 -3.02
N THR A 157 13.90 -3.87 -2.75
CA THR A 157 14.45 -4.12 -1.40
C THR A 157 15.57 -3.15 -1.04
N ALA A 158 16.26 -2.56 -2.03
CA ALA A 158 17.26 -1.50 -1.87
C ALA A 158 16.66 -0.09 -1.83
N TRP A 159 15.34 0.05 -1.62
CA TRP A 159 14.76 1.27 -1.03
C TRP A 159 15.20 1.41 0.43
N ASP A 160 16.51 1.36 0.64
CA ASP A 160 17.18 1.72 1.85
C ASP A 160 17.06 3.24 2.00
N LEU A 161 16.00 3.66 2.68
CA LEU A 161 15.79 5.05 3.12
C LEU A 161 16.88 5.50 4.10
N SER A 162 17.81 4.60 4.49
CA SER A 162 19.02 4.90 5.25
C SER A 162 20.13 5.54 4.42
N ARG A 163 19.89 5.83 3.13
CA ARG A 163 20.81 6.65 2.34
C ARG A 163 20.77 8.10 2.81
N ASP A 164 21.52 8.32 3.87
CA ASP A 164 22.13 9.53 4.40
C ASP A 164 21.90 10.77 3.50
N ARG A 165 20.75 11.42 3.71
CA ARG A 165 20.64 12.85 3.42
C ARG A 165 20.97 13.56 4.71
N GLY A 166 22.24 13.94 4.82
CA GLY A 166 22.86 14.78 5.84
C GLY A 166 21.92 15.22 6.95
N VAL A 167 21.96 14.49 8.07
CA VAL A 167 21.55 15.03 9.36
C VAL A 167 22.65 15.99 9.81
N GLU A 168 22.70 17.18 9.20
CA GLU A 168 23.34 18.33 9.84
C GLU A 168 22.27 19.08 10.62
N ASN A 169 22.32 18.88 11.93
CA ASN A 169 21.97 19.82 12.98
C ASN A 169 20.61 20.52 12.91
N PHE A 170 19.61 19.93 13.56
CA PHE A 170 18.65 20.72 14.35
C PHE A 170 18.36 20.03 15.68
N CYS A 171 19.33 20.11 16.58
CA CYS A 171 19.08 20.10 18.01
C CYS A 171 20.01 21.14 18.63
N GLU A 172 19.54 22.38 18.74
CA GLU A 172 19.97 23.39 19.73
C GLU A 172 19.16 24.69 19.54
N LYS A 173 18.09 24.83 20.33
CA LYS A 173 17.73 25.99 21.18
C LYS A 173 16.28 25.92 21.64
#